data_AF-A0A7X9G340-F1
#
_entry.id   AF-A0A7X9G340-F1
#
_cell.length_a   1.000
_cell.length_b   1.000
_cell.length_c   1.000
_cell.angle_alpha   90.00
_cell.angle_beta   90.00
_cell.angle_gamma   90.00
#
_symmetry.space_group_name_H-M   'P 1'
#
loop_
_entity.id
_entity.type
_entity.pdbx_description
1 polymer ?
#
loop_
_entity_poly.entity_id
_entity_poly.type
_entity_poly.pdbx_seq_one_letter_code
_entity_poly.pdbx_strand_id
1 'polypeptide(L)'
;NYFTRNRMNMPLARFQRIVEQMQAWPGEKLKVLKLSLYGEPLLNQDFGAMLRLAKEAAIADRIETTTNASLLTPEVAQNMVDCQLDYLRVSIYATDAARHREITGSGIAPEVIHENLRVLQEIKRQRGSERPFVSPKMLDTYDQTQNDAFKAMYQDVADELYLDKPHNWIQTGEQTFTEKIYQADHGKAMADFQAHSTRRIACPMPFTTMAVRCNGDVSPCCVDFIGGTNLGNMEEKSLHDLWTSPEWLAFQIMQLENRKFENFSCAHCDIYLSDHYTRDNIDGFPVEKLQR
;
A
#
# COMPACT_ATOMS: atom_id res chain seq x y z
N ASN A 1 -20.43 1.10 2.79
CA ASN A 1 -19.20 1.37 3.56
C ASN A 1 -18.51 2.60 2.95
N TYR A 2 -17.43 3.13 3.56
CA TYR A 2 -16.72 4.33 3.07
C TYR A 2 -16.33 4.22 1.59
N PHE A 3 -15.83 3.07 1.14
CA PHE A 3 -15.49 2.87 -0.27
C PHE A 3 -16.65 2.94 -1.23
N THR A 4 -17.82 2.37 -0.88
CA THR A 4 -18.98 2.44 -1.77
C THR A 4 -19.38 3.90 -2.04
N ARG A 5 -19.26 4.76 -1.03
CA ARG A 5 -19.62 6.19 -1.14
C ARG A 5 -18.56 7.01 -1.88
N ASN A 6 -17.30 6.58 -1.82
CA ASN A 6 -16.14 7.28 -2.40
C ASN A 6 -15.51 6.52 -3.58
N ARG A 7 -16.31 5.71 -4.30
CA ARG A 7 -15.80 4.90 -5.43
C ARG A 7 -15.54 5.79 -6.63
N MET A 8 -14.29 6.24 -6.76
CA MET A 8 -13.84 7.06 -7.88
C MET A 8 -12.33 6.91 -8.10
N ASN A 9 -11.88 7.23 -9.31
CA ASN A 9 -10.47 7.49 -9.58
C ASN A 9 -10.10 8.88 -9.05
N MET A 10 -8.87 9.04 -8.55
CA MET A 10 -8.35 10.37 -8.25
C MET A 10 -8.26 11.17 -9.57
N PRO A 11 -8.85 12.37 -9.69
CA PRO A 11 -8.69 13.20 -10.88
C PRO A 11 -7.25 13.68 -11.01
N LEU A 12 -6.73 13.76 -12.24
CA LEU A 12 -5.38 14.28 -12.51
C LEU A 12 -5.15 15.66 -11.88
N ALA A 13 -6.12 16.57 -11.97
CA ALA A 13 -6.02 17.90 -11.37
C ALA A 13 -5.82 17.88 -9.85
N ARG A 14 -6.41 16.91 -9.15
CA ARG A 14 -6.19 16.73 -7.70
C ARG A 14 -4.78 16.24 -7.43
N PHE A 15 -4.33 15.26 -8.20
CA PHE A 15 -2.97 14.75 -8.09
C PHE A 15 -1.93 15.83 -8.38
N GLN A 16 -2.16 16.67 -9.40
CA GLN A 16 -1.31 17.81 -9.70
C GLN A 16 -1.22 18.76 -8.50
N ARG A 17 -2.33 19.10 -7.85
CA ARG A 17 -2.33 19.92 -6.62
C ARG A 17 -1.57 19.26 -5.47
N ILE A 18 -1.64 17.93 -5.32
CA ILE A 18 -0.82 17.19 -4.35
C ILE A 18 0.66 17.40 -4.65
N VAL A 19 1.07 17.22 -5.91
CA VAL A 19 2.46 17.41 -6.34
C VAL A 19 2.94 18.84 -6.10
N GLU A 20 2.15 19.85 -6.47
CA GLU A 20 2.46 21.27 -6.25
C GLU A 20 2.64 21.58 -4.75
N GLN A 21 1.77 21.06 -3.88
CA GLN A 21 1.90 21.23 -2.44
C GLN A 21 3.14 20.51 -1.88
N MET A 22 3.49 19.35 -2.42
CA MET A 22 4.70 18.63 -2.02
C MET A 22 5.98 19.31 -2.51
N GLN A 23 5.96 20.01 -3.65
CA GLN A 23 7.08 20.83 -4.11
C GLN A 23 7.29 22.06 -3.21
N ALA A 24 6.21 22.61 -2.65
CA ALA A 24 6.25 23.70 -1.68
C ALA A 24 6.49 23.24 -0.24
N TRP A 25 6.68 21.94 -0.01
CA TRP A 25 6.88 21.39 1.33
C TRP A 25 8.18 21.92 1.95
N PRO A 26 8.18 22.45 3.19
CA PRO A 26 9.35 23.09 3.78
C PRO A 26 10.42 22.10 4.27
N GLY A 27 10.08 20.82 4.37
CA GLY A 27 10.99 19.75 4.82
C GLY A 27 11.73 19.03 3.70
N GLU A 28 12.34 17.90 4.05
CA GLU A 28 13.00 17.03 3.08
C GLU A 28 12.01 16.38 2.09
N LYS A 29 12.56 15.86 0.99
CA LYS A 29 11.82 15.01 0.05
C LYS A 29 11.25 13.78 0.76
N LEU A 30 10.14 13.27 0.23
CA LEU A 30 9.56 12.02 0.70
C LEU A 30 10.55 10.87 0.47
N LYS A 31 10.75 10.01 1.47
CA LYS A 31 11.53 8.78 1.25
C LYS A 31 10.85 7.87 0.23
N VAL A 32 9.51 7.79 0.28
CA VAL A 32 8.70 6.99 -0.64
C VAL A 32 7.42 7.73 -0.98
N LEU A 33 7.11 7.86 -2.28
CA LEU A 33 5.78 8.19 -2.77
C LEU A 33 5.14 6.94 -3.37
N LYS A 34 4.01 6.51 -2.81
CA LYS A 34 3.25 5.37 -3.32
C LYS A 34 2.04 5.83 -4.12
N LEU A 35 2.02 5.52 -5.43
CA LEU A 35 0.93 5.84 -6.35
C LEU A 35 -0.19 4.79 -6.30
N SER A 36 -0.54 4.35 -5.10
CA SER A 36 -1.70 3.52 -4.82
C SER A 36 -2.05 3.59 -3.34
N LEU A 37 -3.32 3.33 -3.04
CA LEU A 37 -3.80 3.20 -1.66
C LEU A 37 -4.76 2.01 -1.57
N TYR A 38 -5.96 2.18 -2.11
CA TYR A 38 -6.96 1.13 -2.24
C TYR A 38 -7.46 1.05 -3.68
N GLY A 39 -7.90 -0.14 -4.09
CA GLY A 39 -8.30 -0.42 -5.47
C GLY A 39 -7.10 -0.78 -6.36
N GLU A 40 -7.28 -0.63 -7.66
CA GLU A 40 -6.28 -0.96 -8.69
C GLU A 40 -5.84 0.33 -9.41
N PRO A 41 -4.59 0.79 -9.25
CA PRO A 41 -4.13 2.06 -9.83
C PRO A 41 -4.23 2.11 -11.36
N LEU A 42 -4.09 0.97 -12.05
CA LEU A 42 -4.14 0.91 -13.51
C LEU A 42 -5.55 1.05 -14.10
N LEU A 43 -6.60 1.09 -13.25
CA LEU A 43 -7.93 1.53 -13.68
C LEU A 43 -8.01 3.05 -13.90
N ASN A 44 -7.05 3.81 -13.38
CA ASN A 44 -6.99 5.25 -13.63
C ASN A 44 -6.26 5.50 -14.96
N GLN A 45 -6.99 5.99 -15.96
CA GLN A 45 -6.44 6.31 -17.28
C GLN A 45 -5.32 7.36 -17.19
N ASP A 46 -5.35 8.20 -16.15
CA ASP A 46 -4.34 9.23 -15.90
C ASP A 46 -3.09 8.69 -15.17
N PHE A 47 -2.99 7.39 -14.87
CA PHE A 47 -1.87 6.81 -14.10
C PHE A 47 -0.50 7.23 -14.67
N GLY A 48 -0.34 7.14 -15.99
CA GLY A 48 0.93 7.49 -16.64
C GLY A 48 1.24 8.98 -16.61
N ALA A 49 0.22 9.84 -16.64
CA ALA A 49 0.38 11.29 -16.48
C ALA A 49 0.75 11.63 -15.03
N MET A 50 0.11 10.98 -14.04
CA MET A 50 0.44 11.13 -12.63
C MET A 50 1.88 10.69 -12.33
N LEU A 51 2.31 9.55 -12.86
CA LEU A 51 3.68 9.07 -12.69
C LEU A 51 4.69 10.07 -13.27
N ARG A 52 4.45 10.57 -14.49
CA ARG A 52 5.29 11.58 -15.13
C ARG A 52 5.40 12.84 -14.27
N LEU A 53 4.27 13.40 -13.85
CA LEU A 53 4.23 14.60 -12.99
C LEU A 53 5.06 14.40 -11.71
N ALA A 54 4.90 13.25 -11.04
CA ALA A 54 5.62 12.97 -9.80
C ALA A 54 7.13 12.83 -10.00
N LYS A 55 7.57 12.20 -11.09
CA LYS A 55 8.99 12.02 -11.43
C LYS A 55 9.64 13.35 -11.83
N GLU A 56 8.97 14.16 -12.65
CA GLU A 56 9.45 15.49 -13.05
C GLU A 56 9.55 16.45 -11.86
N ALA A 57 8.59 16.37 -10.92
CA ALA A 57 8.60 17.21 -9.72
C ALA A 57 9.71 16.86 -8.72
N ALA A 58 10.30 15.65 -8.83
CA ALA A 58 11.40 15.17 -7.99
C ALA A 58 11.13 15.29 -6.47
N ILE A 59 9.89 15.05 -6.04
CA ILE A 59 9.42 15.20 -4.65
C ILE A 59 9.70 13.99 -3.74
N ALA A 60 10.21 12.89 -4.29
CA ALA A 60 10.48 11.66 -3.56
C ALA A 60 11.78 10.97 -3.99
N ASP A 61 12.43 10.28 -3.06
CA ASP A 61 13.62 9.46 -3.32
C ASP A 61 13.26 8.16 -4.07
N ARG A 62 12.08 7.59 -3.79
CA ARG A 62 11.52 6.42 -4.49
C ARG A 62 10.05 6.63 -4.84
N ILE A 63 9.68 6.38 -6.08
CA ILE A 63 8.28 6.32 -6.51
C ILE A 63 7.89 4.88 -6.80
N GLU A 64 6.86 4.39 -6.13
CA GLU A 64 6.40 3.02 -6.27
C GLU A 64 4.90 2.93 -6.52
N THR A 65 4.47 1.80 -7.08
CA THR A 65 3.04 1.45 -7.11
C THR A 65 2.84 -0.02 -6.76
N THR A 66 1.62 -0.36 -6.35
CA THR A 66 1.18 -1.74 -6.15
C THR A 66 -0.04 -2.00 -7.01
N THR A 67 0.04 -3.00 -7.88
CA THR A 67 -1.01 -3.38 -8.85
C THR A 67 -1.20 -4.90 -8.85
N ASN A 68 -2.33 -5.40 -9.32
CA ASN A 68 -2.52 -6.80 -9.68
C ASN A 68 -1.99 -7.15 -11.09
N ALA A 69 -1.45 -6.15 -11.81
CA ALA A 69 -0.90 -6.23 -13.16
C ALA A 69 -1.84 -6.83 -14.23
N SER A 70 -3.12 -6.98 -13.94
CA SER A 70 -4.11 -7.48 -14.90
C SER A 70 -4.38 -6.48 -16.05
N LEU A 71 -4.11 -5.19 -15.80
CA LEU A 71 -4.24 -4.10 -16.76
C LEU A 71 -2.87 -3.52 -17.17
N LEU A 72 -1.78 -4.24 -16.93
CA LEU A 72 -0.44 -3.85 -17.38
C LEU A 72 -0.29 -4.13 -18.87
N THR A 73 -0.88 -3.27 -19.70
CA THR A 73 -0.76 -3.33 -21.15
C THR A 73 0.66 -2.91 -21.60
N PRO A 74 1.05 -3.21 -22.85
CA PRO A 74 2.34 -2.74 -23.39
C PRO A 74 2.51 -1.21 -23.31
N GLU A 75 1.43 -0.45 -23.49
CA GLU A 75 1.45 1.02 -23.38
C GLU A 75 1.71 1.48 -21.95
N VAL A 76 1.04 0.88 -20.96
CA VAL A 76 1.27 1.17 -19.54
C VAL A 76 2.71 0.78 -19.15
N ALA A 77 3.17 -0.39 -19.58
CA ALA A 77 4.53 -0.85 -19.34
C ALA A 77 5.58 0.10 -19.93
N GLN A 78 5.37 0.53 -21.19
CA GLN A 78 6.22 1.53 -21.84
C GLN A 78 6.23 2.86 -21.07
N ASN A 79 5.07 3.33 -20.62
CA ASN A 79 4.97 4.53 -19.80
C ASN A 79 5.74 4.40 -18.46
N MET A 80 5.63 3.27 -17.77
CA MET A 80 6.37 3.01 -16.52
C MET A 80 7.88 3.02 -16.74
N VAL A 81 8.36 2.43 -17.83
CA VAL A 81 9.79 2.40 -18.20
C VAL A 81 10.27 3.79 -18.60
N ASP A 82 9.54 4.51 -19.45
CA ASP A 82 9.93 5.85 -19.92
C ASP A 82 9.96 6.88 -18.79
N CYS A 83 9.00 6.80 -17.85
CA CYS A 83 8.96 7.68 -16.69
C CYS A 83 9.92 7.21 -15.56
N GLN A 84 10.61 6.08 -15.73
CA GLN A 84 11.54 5.54 -14.73
C GLN A 84 10.87 5.29 -13.37
N LEU A 85 9.70 4.64 -13.35
CA LEU A 85 9.10 4.14 -12.10
C LEU A 85 10.15 3.34 -11.32
N ASP A 86 10.32 3.60 -10.02
CA ASP A 86 11.43 2.97 -9.30
C ASP A 86 11.10 1.54 -8.88
N TYR A 87 9.90 1.29 -8.38
CA TYR A 87 9.50 -0.01 -7.85
C TYR A 87 8.06 -0.37 -8.22
N LEU A 88 7.87 -1.55 -8.79
CA LEU A 88 6.58 -2.13 -9.15
C LEU A 88 6.32 -3.36 -8.28
N ARG A 89 5.45 -3.21 -7.29
CA ARG A 89 4.98 -4.36 -6.48
C ARG A 89 3.77 -4.98 -7.15
N VAL A 90 3.77 -6.30 -7.35
CA VAL A 90 2.67 -7.00 -8.04
C VAL A 90 1.98 -7.95 -7.07
N SER A 91 0.72 -7.70 -6.74
CA SER A 91 -0.05 -8.57 -5.86
C SER A 91 -0.57 -9.78 -6.62
N ILE A 92 0.00 -10.95 -6.31
CA ILE A 92 -0.46 -12.26 -6.79
C ILE A 92 -1.23 -12.94 -5.67
N TYR A 93 -2.40 -13.51 -5.99
CA TYR A 93 -3.28 -14.11 -4.98
C TYR A 93 -3.25 -15.64 -4.96
N ALA A 94 -2.95 -16.26 -6.09
CA ALA A 94 -2.70 -17.70 -6.23
C ALA A 94 -2.10 -17.96 -7.63
N THR A 95 -1.40 -19.08 -7.79
CA THR A 95 -0.98 -19.60 -9.10
C THR A 95 -2.00 -20.52 -9.74
N ASP A 96 -2.86 -21.16 -8.94
CA ASP A 96 -4.00 -21.92 -9.46
C ASP A 96 -5.10 -20.98 -9.94
N ALA A 97 -5.57 -21.16 -11.17
CA ALA A 97 -6.55 -20.28 -11.78
C ALA A 97 -7.91 -20.29 -11.09
N ALA A 98 -8.34 -21.45 -10.55
CA ALA A 98 -9.62 -21.55 -9.84
C ALA A 98 -9.55 -20.82 -8.50
N ARG A 99 -8.46 -21.03 -7.73
CA ARG A 99 -8.20 -20.32 -6.47
C ARG A 99 -8.01 -18.83 -6.68
N HIS A 100 -7.29 -18.43 -7.73
CA HIS A 100 -7.12 -17.02 -8.08
C HIS A 100 -8.47 -16.35 -8.34
N ARG A 101 -9.34 -17.00 -9.13
CA ARG A 101 -10.70 -16.52 -9.39
C ARG A 101 -11.56 -16.47 -8.13
N GLU A 102 -11.46 -17.47 -7.27
CA GLU A 102 -12.19 -17.52 -5.99
C GLU A 102 -11.81 -16.33 -5.09
N ILE A 103 -10.51 -16.05 -4.94
CA ILE A 103 -10.02 -14.97 -4.07
C ILE A 103 -10.32 -13.59 -4.65
N THR A 104 -10.07 -13.39 -5.95
CA THR A 104 -10.09 -12.07 -6.57
C THR A 104 -11.46 -11.70 -7.16
N GLY A 105 -12.30 -12.69 -7.44
CA GLY A 105 -13.51 -12.54 -8.27
C GLY A 105 -13.20 -12.21 -9.74
N SER A 106 -11.94 -12.26 -10.16
CA SER A 106 -11.49 -11.91 -11.52
C SER A 106 -11.51 -13.11 -12.46
N GLY A 107 -11.86 -12.86 -13.72
CA GLY A 107 -11.70 -13.84 -14.81
C GLY A 107 -10.28 -13.96 -15.34
N ILE A 108 -9.37 -13.06 -14.93
CA ILE A 108 -7.98 -13.03 -15.39
C ILE A 108 -7.18 -14.15 -14.72
N ALA A 109 -6.54 -14.97 -15.54
CA ALA A 109 -5.73 -16.09 -15.07
C ALA A 109 -4.31 -15.63 -14.68
N PRO A 110 -3.65 -16.28 -13.71
CA PRO A 110 -2.28 -15.96 -13.32
C PRO A 110 -1.27 -15.94 -14.48
N GLU A 111 -1.47 -16.78 -15.50
CA GLU A 111 -0.61 -16.84 -16.69
C GLU A 111 -0.70 -15.55 -17.54
N VAL A 112 -1.85 -14.88 -17.54
CA VAL A 112 -2.00 -13.57 -18.20
C VAL A 112 -1.20 -12.50 -17.45
N ILE A 113 -1.20 -12.56 -16.11
CA ILE A 113 -0.41 -11.66 -15.28
C ILE A 113 1.08 -11.88 -15.52
N HIS A 114 1.53 -13.14 -15.59
CA HIS A 114 2.89 -13.50 -15.97
C HIS A 114 3.28 -12.92 -17.33
N GLU A 115 2.44 -13.12 -18.36
CA GLU A 115 2.70 -12.61 -19.70
C GLU A 115 2.81 -11.07 -19.73
N ASN A 116 1.97 -10.36 -18.98
CA ASN A 116 2.07 -8.90 -18.86
C ASN A 116 3.42 -8.46 -18.25
N LEU A 117 3.92 -9.18 -17.24
CA LEU A 117 5.23 -8.91 -16.65
C LEU A 117 6.38 -9.28 -17.59
N ARG A 118 6.24 -10.38 -18.35
CA ARG A 118 7.20 -10.76 -19.39
C ARG A 118 7.35 -9.67 -20.45
N VAL A 119 6.24 -9.08 -20.88
CA VAL A 119 6.21 -7.93 -21.82
C VAL A 119 6.89 -6.70 -21.20
N LEU A 120 6.63 -6.38 -19.93
CA LEU A 120 7.34 -5.29 -19.24
C LEU A 120 8.86 -5.52 -19.22
N GLN A 121 9.31 -6.73 -18.89
CA GLN A 121 10.74 -7.06 -18.88
C GLN A 121 11.37 -6.97 -20.28
N GLU A 122 10.63 -7.33 -21.34
CA GLU A 122 11.09 -7.14 -22.72
C GLU A 122 11.24 -5.65 -23.07
N ILE A 123 10.27 -4.82 -22.71
CA ILE A 123 10.35 -3.36 -22.93
C ILE A 123 11.55 -2.77 -22.17
N LYS A 124 11.78 -3.19 -20.91
CA LYS A 124 12.98 -2.82 -20.14
C LYS A 124 14.27 -3.13 -20.91
N ARG A 125 14.40 -4.35 -21.44
CA ARG A 125 15.57 -4.77 -22.24
C ARG A 125 15.74 -3.93 -23.51
N GLN A 126 14.66 -3.73 -24.27
CA GLN A 126 14.70 -2.93 -25.51
C GLN A 126 15.11 -1.47 -25.26
N ARG A 127 14.74 -0.92 -24.11
CA ARG A 127 15.07 0.46 -23.70
C ARG A 127 16.40 0.56 -22.95
N GLY A 128 17.06 -0.56 -22.66
CA GLY A 128 18.25 -0.59 -21.80
C GLY A 128 18.00 -0.07 -20.38
N SER A 129 16.78 -0.25 -19.86
CA SER A 129 16.35 0.25 -18.55
C SER A 129 16.37 -0.87 -17.50
N GLU A 130 16.95 -0.59 -16.33
CA GLU A 130 16.84 -1.46 -15.15
C GLU A 130 15.53 -1.23 -14.38
N ARG A 131 14.81 -0.14 -14.67
CA ARG A 131 13.57 0.26 -14.00
C ARG A 131 12.31 -0.05 -14.81
N PRO A 132 11.19 -0.40 -14.15
CA PRO A 132 11.05 -0.55 -12.69
C PRO A 132 11.68 -1.84 -12.15
N PHE A 133 12.04 -1.83 -10.87
CA PHE A 133 12.33 -3.05 -10.12
C PHE A 133 11.00 -3.78 -9.83
N VAL A 134 10.86 -5.00 -10.36
CA VAL A 134 9.61 -5.76 -10.37
C VAL A 134 9.64 -6.78 -9.24
N SER A 135 8.73 -6.62 -8.27
CA SER A 135 8.59 -7.53 -7.13
C SER A 135 7.18 -8.10 -7.01
N PRO A 136 6.90 -9.25 -7.64
CA PRO A 136 5.70 -10.00 -7.38
C PRO A 136 5.70 -10.52 -5.95
N LYS A 137 4.54 -10.41 -5.31
CA LYS A 137 4.33 -10.84 -3.94
C LYS A 137 3.03 -11.60 -3.79
N MET A 138 3.08 -12.67 -3.00
CA MET A 138 1.92 -13.49 -2.64
C MET A 138 1.86 -13.59 -1.11
N LEU A 139 0.68 -13.82 -0.53
CA LEU A 139 0.63 -14.21 0.87
C LEU A 139 1.25 -15.60 1.02
N ASP A 140 2.13 -15.77 2.01
CA ASP A 140 2.60 -17.09 2.44
C ASP A 140 1.37 -17.93 2.77
N THR A 141 1.15 -19.01 2.02
CA THR A 141 -0.04 -19.86 2.16
C THR A 141 0.10 -20.89 3.28
N TYR A 142 1.31 -21.05 3.86
CA TYR A 142 1.68 -22.15 4.75
C TYR A 142 1.56 -23.56 4.14
N ASP A 143 1.50 -23.62 2.81
CA ASP A 143 1.69 -24.80 1.98
C ASP A 143 2.91 -24.57 1.08
N GLN A 144 3.98 -25.31 1.36
CA GLN A 144 5.25 -25.20 0.65
C GLN A 144 5.09 -25.44 -0.86
N THR A 145 4.17 -26.34 -1.26
CA THR A 145 3.93 -26.67 -2.68
C THR A 145 3.38 -25.45 -3.42
N GLN A 146 2.43 -24.74 -2.82
CA GLN A 146 1.83 -23.55 -3.43
C GLN A 146 2.82 -22.38 -3.46
N ASN A 147 3.57 -22.18 -2.38
CA ASN A 147 4.60 -21.16 -2.29
C ASN A 147 5.72 -21.38 -3.32
N ASP A 148 6.14 -22.62 -3.54
CA ASP A 148 7.15 -22.95 -4.55
C ASP A 148 6.60 -22.88 -5.96
N ALA A 149 5.32 -23.22 -6.18
CA ALA A 149 4.65 -22.98 -7.46
C ALA A 149 4.62 -21.49 -7.82
N PHE A 150 4.34 -20.61 -6.85
CA PHE A 150 4.44 -19.15 -7.03
C PHE A 150 5.84 -18.72 -7.45
N LYS A 151 6.87 -19.18 -6.73
CA LYS A 151 8.25 -18.84 -7.09
C LYS A 151 8.59 -19.34 -8.50
N ALA A 152 8.25 -20.60 -8.80
CA ALA A 152 8.53 -21.21 -10.09
C ALA A 152 7.84 -20.47 -11.25
N MET A 153 6.60 -20.02 -11.05
CA MET A 153 5.82 -19.32 -12.06
C MET A 153 6.37 -17.92 -12.36
N TYR A 154 6.89 -17.18 -11.37
CA TYR A 154 7.24 -15.76 -11.55
C TYR A 154 8.74 -15.44 -11.52
N GLN A 155 9.62 -16.39 -11.20
CA GLN A 155 11.07 -16.16 -11.06
C GLN A 155 11.76 -15.62 -12.33
N ASP A 156 11.23 -15.92 -13.51
CA ASP A 156 11.80 -15.49 -14.80
C ASP A 156 11.38 -14.08 -15.20
N VAL A 157 10.36 -13.52 -14.54
CA VAL A 157 9.80 -12.18 -14.81
C VAL A 157 9.93 -11.23 -13.62
N ALA A 158 10.57 -11.65 -12.54
CA ALA A 158 10.74 -10.90 -11.30
C ALA A 158 12.21 -10.52 -11.05
N ASP A 159 12.43 -9.34 -10.48
CA ASP A 159 13.73 -8.97 -9.90
C ASP A 159 13.83 -9.48 -8.44
N GLU A 160 12.70 -9.59 -7.75
CA GLU A 160 12.57 -10.18 -6.41
C GLU A 160 11.20 -10.86 -6.26
N LEU A 161 11.13 -11.93 -5.47
CA LEU A 161 9.87 -12.57 -5.10
C LEU A 161 9.69 -12.50 -3.60
N TYR A 162 8.52 -12.06 -3.15
CA TYR A 162 8.23 -11.90 -1.73
C TYR A 162 7.01 -12.70 -1.29
N LEU A 163 7.11 -13.39 -0.16
CA LEU A 163 5.96 -13.98 0.52
C LEU A 163 5.58 -13.08 1.71
N ASP A 164 4.49 -12.34 1.55
CA ASP A 164 3.91 -11.52 2.62
C ASP A 164 3.34 -12.44 3.71
N LYS A 165 3.46 -12.00 4.97
CA LYS A 165 2.90 -12.69 6.12
C LYS A 165 1.44 -12.29 6.38
N PRO A 166 0.64 -13.14 7.04
CA PRO A 166 -0.72 -12.80 7.37
C PRO A 166 -0.74 -11.55 8.26
N HIS A 167 -1.69 -10.67 7.98
CA HIS A 167 -1.94 -9.49 8.77
C HIS A 167 -3.44 -9.17 8.73
N ASN A 168 -3.96 -8.65 9.84
CA ASN A 168 -5.30 -8.11 9.91
C ASN A 168 -5.16 -6.58 9.95
N TRP A 169 -5.61 -5.88 8.91
CA TRP A 169 -5.53 -4.42 8.92
C TRP A 169 -6.49 -3.85 9.95
N ILE A 170 -7.79 -4.01 9.70
CA ILE A 170 -8.88 -3.60 10.58
C ILE A 170 -9.92 -4.70 10.57
N GLN A 171 -10.34 -5.14 11.76
CA GLN A 171 -11.37 -6.16 11.91
C GLN A 171 -12.76 -5.51 11.79
N THR A 172 -13.56 -5.93 10.79
CA THR A 172 -14.84 -5.27 10.43
C THR A 172 -16.03 -6.21 10.36
N GLY A 173 -15.88 -7.48 10.78
CA GLY A 173 -16.93 -8.49 10.70
C GLY A 173 -16.61 -9.76 11.47
N GLU A 174 -17.56 -10.69 11.50
CA GLU A 174 -17.47 -11.94 12.27
C GLU A 174 -16.42 -12.91 11.73
N GLN A 175 -16.26 -12.97 10.39
CA GLN A 175 -15.19 -13.73 9.77
C GLN A 175 -14.00 -12.84 9.42
N THR A 176 -12.81 -13.26 9.83
CA THR A 176 -11.57 -12.54 9.52
C THR A 176 -11.15 -12.76 8.05
N PHE A 177 -10.40 -11.81 7.49
CA PHE A 177 -9.79 -11.98 6.15
C PHE A 177 -8.94 -13.27 6.09
N THR A 178 -8.24 -13.56 7.18
CA THR A 178 -7.39 -14.75 7.31
C THR A 178 -8.20 -16.05 7.26
N GLU A 179 -9.39 -16.13 7.86
CA GLU A 179 -10.23 -17.33 7.76
C GLU A 179 -10.60 -17.68 6.31
N LYS A 180 -10.92 -16.65 5.50
CA LYS A 180 -11.30 -16.85 4.10
C LYS A 180 -10.13 -17.25 3.21
N ILE A 181 -8.96 -16.63 3.42
CA ILE A 181 -7.77 -16.89 2.60
C ILE A 181 -7.08 -18.20 2.98
N TYR A 182 -7.01 -18.52 4.26
CA TYR A 182 -6.22 -19.67 4.73
C TYR A 182 -7.04 -20.95 4.87
N GLN A 183 -8.36 -20.87 5.02
CA GLN A 183 -9.25 -22.05 5.09
C GLN A 183 -8.70 -23.11 6.07
N ALA A 184 -8.28 -24.28 5.57
CA ALA A 184 -7.71 -25.36 6.38
C ALA A 184 -6.41 -24.97 7.11
N ASP A 185 -5.63 -24.04 6.56
CA ASP A 185 -4.36 -23.56 7.11
C ASP A 185 -4.52 -22.34 8.04
N HIS A 186 -5.76 -21.92 8.35
CA HIS A 186 -6.01 -20.75 9.21
C HIS A 186 -5.30 -20.83 10.56
N GLY A 187 -5.21 -22.03 11.17
CA GLY A 187 -4.49 -22.23 12.43
C GLY A 187 -2.99 -21.92 12.33
N LYS A 188 -2.36 -22.20 11.19
CA LYS A 188 -0.93 -21.87 10.97
C LYS A 188 -0.72 -20.37 10.82
N ALA A 189 -1.61 -19.69 10.07
CA ALA A 189 -1.56 -18.24 9.91
C ALA A 189 -1.76 -17.51 11.26
N MET A 190 -2.67 -18.00 12.10
CA MET A 190 -2.86 -17.45 13.45
C MET A 190 -1.67 -17.71 14.37
N ALA A 191 -1.04 -18.90 14.27
CA ALA A 191 0.17 -19.19 15.05
C ALA A 191 1.33 -18.28 14.67
N ASP A 192 1.55 -18.01 13.38
CA ASP A 192 2.57 -17.06 12.90
C ASP A 192 2.26 -15.64 13.37
N PHE A 193 1.01 -15.19 13.20
CA PHE A 193 0.57 -13.87 13.68
C PHE A 193 0.81 -13.69 15.18
N GLN A 194 0.50 -14.70 16.00
CA GLN A 194 0.74 -14.66 17.45
C GLN A 194 2.23 -14.67 17.79
N ALA A 195 3.04 -15.48 17.09
CA ALA A 195 4.48 -15.55 17.30
C ALA A 195 5.20 -14.24 16.95
N HIS A 196 4.64 -13.49 16.00
CA HIS A 196 5.16 -12.22 15.48
C HIS A 196 4.41 -10.98 16.00
N SER A 197 3.61 -11.17 17.04
CA SER A 197 2.91 -10.08 17.74
C SER A 197 3.78 -9.53 18.86
N THR A 198 4.02 -8.22 18.82
CA THR A 198 4.81 -7.49 19.83
C THR A 198 3.92 -6.94 20.94
N ARG A 199 4.55 -6.41 22.00
CA ARG A 199 3.85 -5.69 23.09
C ARG A 199 3.79 -4.18 22.87
N ARG A 200 3.93 -3.71 21.62
CA ARG A 200 3.90 -2.29 21.32
C ARG A 200 2.58 -1.66 21.74
N ILE A 201 2.65 -0.41 22.15
CA ILE A 201 1.50 0.38 22.56
C ILE A 201 1.15 1.40 21.48
N ALA A 202 2.11 2.20 21.04
CA ALA A 202 1.89 3.27 20.07
C ALA A 202 2.13 2.81 18.64
N CYS A 203 1.22 3.16 17.73
CA CYS A 203 1.44 2.96 16.30
C CYS A 203 2.38 4.07 15.77
N PRO A 204 3.48 3.74 15.08
CA PRO A 204 4.40 4.75 14.54
C PRO A 204 3.93 5.39 13.22
N MET A 205 2.94 4.81 12.52
CA MET A 205 2.49 5.32 11.21
C MET A 205 2.11 6.81 11.20
N PRO A 206 1.40 7.37 12.20
CA PRO A 206 1.01 8.78 12.21
C PRO A 206 2.17 9.79 12.29
N PHE A 207 3.38 9.30 12.55
CA PHE A 207 4.60 10.11 12.64
C PHE A 207 5.40 10.10 11.34
N THR A 208 5.12 9.15 10.43
CA THR A 208 5.93 8.93 9.21
C THR A 208 5.10 8.82 7.94
N THR A 209 3.78 8.70 8.04
CA THR A 209 2.90 8.36 6.92
C THR A 209 1.71 9.30 6.82
N MET A 210 1.46 9.79 5.61
CA MET A 210 0.24 10.48 5.22
C MET A 210 -0.36 9.77 4.02
N ALA A 211 -1.66 9.48 4.07
CA ALA A 211 -2.40 8.94 2.94
C ALA A 211 -3.43 9.97 2.46
N VAL A 212 -3.35 10.35 1.18
CA VAL A 212 -4.36 11.19 0.52
C VAL A 212 -5.26 10.29 -0.32
N ARG A 213 -6.56 10.31 -0.03
CA ARG A 213 -7.57 9.46 -0.67
C ARG A 213 -8.06 10.11 -1.97
N CYS A 214 -8.71 9.33 -2.82
CA CYS A 214 -9.15 9.79 -4.14
C CYS A 214 -10.14 10.97 -4.10
N ASN A 215 -10.88 11.13 -3.00
CA ASN A 215 -11.81 12.23 -2.74
C ASN A 215 -11.16 13.45 -2.03
N GLY A 216 -9.84 13.41 -1.75
CA GLY A 216 -9.11 14.47 -1.08
C GLY A 216 -8.99 14.32 0.44
N ASP A 217 -9.68 13.36 1.06
CA ASP A 217 -9.56 13.07 2.48
C ASP A 217 -8.13 12.64 2.83
N VAL A 218 -7.63 13.07 4.00
CA VAL A 218 -6.27 12.82 4.45
C VAL A 218 -6.28 12.03 5.76
N SER A 219 -5.57 10.90 5.79
CA SER A 219 -5.48 10.03 6.96
C SER A 219 -4.02 9.74 7.36
N PRO A 220 -3.75 9.47 8.65
CA PRO A 220 -2.40 9.24 9.19
C PRO A 220 -1.89 7.80 8.96
N CYS A 221 -2.52 7.08 8.03
CA CYS A 221 -2.35 5.64 7.88
C CYS A 221 -2.84 5.19 6.50
N CYS A 222 -2.15 4.19 5.93
CA CYS A 222 -2.50 3.57 4.65
C CYS A 222 -3.33 2.29 4.75
N VAL A 223 -3.60 1.78 5.96
CA VAL A 223 -4.38 0.53 6.18
C VAL A 223 -5.83 0.77 6.65
N ASP A 224 -6.23 2.02 6.85
CA ASP A 224 -7.61 2.41 7.19
C ASP A 224 -8.59 2.32 6.02
N PHE A 225 -8.87 1.09 5.59
CA PHE A 225 -9.73 0.80 4.45
C PHE A 225 -11.21 1.12 4.76
N ILE A 226 -11.62 1.10 6.03
CA ILE A 226 -12.99 1.50 6.40
C ILE A 226 -13.21 3.01 6.40
N GLY A 227 -12.14 3.81 6.31
CA GLY A 227 -12.21 5.27 6.36
C GLY A 227 -12.76 5.80 7.69
N GLY A 228 -12.47 5.10 8.79
CA GLY A 228 -12.87 5.51 10.14
C GLY A 228 -11.95 6.57 10.75
N THR A 229 -10.85 6.91 10.08
CA THR A 229 -9.93 7.99 10.47
C THR A 229 -9.70 8.95 9.31
N ASN A 230 -10.20 10.17 9.45
CA ASN A 230 -9.95 11.28 8.54
C ASN A 230 -9.58 12.53 9.36
N LEU A 231 -8.42 13.13 9.06
CA LEU A 231 -7.88 14.27 9.80
C LEU A 231 -8.03 15.60 9.04
N GLY A 232 -8.68 15.56 7.87
CA GLY A 232 -9.05 16.75 7.10
C GLY A 232 -9.07 16.45 5.61
N ASN A 233 -9.21 17.50 4.80
CA ASN A 233 -9.28 17.37 3.35
C ASN A 233 -8.32 18.36 2.67
N MET A 234 -7.55 17.86 1.69
CA MET A 234 -6.53 18.66 0.99
C MET A 234 -7.11 19.80 0.14
N GLU A 235 -8.42 19.76 -0.12
CA GLU A 235 -9.13 20.83 -0.84
C GLU A 235 -9.34 22.07 0.05
N GLU A 236 -9.33 21.90 1.38
CA GLU A 236 -9.60 22.96 2.36
C GLU A 236 -8.33 23.52 3.02
N LYS A 237 -7.37 22.65 3.32
CA LYS A 237 -6.08 23.00 3.96
C LYS A 237 -4.93 22.38 3.17
N SER A 238 -3.77 23.01 3.17
CA SER A 238 -2.59 22.41 2.54
C SER A 238 -2.16 21.13 3.28
N LEU A 239 -1.47 20.22 2.60
CA LEU A 239 -0.93 19.00 3.22
C LEU A 239 -0.01 19.32 4.39
N HIS A 240 0.76 20.42 4.30
CA HIS A 240 1.62 20.89 5.39
C HIS A 240 0.79 21.37 6.59
N ASP A 241 -0.27 22.15 6.35
CA ASP A 241 -1.15 22.63 7.42
C ASP A 241 -1.91 21.48 8.08
N LEU A 242 -2.28 20.46 7.31
CA LEU A 242 -2.91 19.24 7.83
C LEU A 242 -1.94 18.44 8.70
N TRP A 243 -0.70 18.24 8.25
CA TRP A 243 0.33 17.53 9.00
C TRP A 243 0.70 18.21 10.32
N THR A 244 0.75 19.55 10.32
CA THR A 244 1.11 20.37 11.49
C THR A 244 -0.11 20.78 12.32
N SER A 245 -1.30 20.28 11.96
CA SER A 245 -2.56 20.68 12.57
C SER A 245 -2.70 20.23 14.04
N PRO A 246 -3.50 20.94 14.85
CA PRO A 246 -3.90 20.47 16.17
C PRO A 246 -4.56 19.08 16.15
N GLU A 247 -5.33 18.77 15.12
CA GLU A 247 -6.02 17.48 14.95
C GLU A 247 -5.02 16.32 14.75
N TRP A 248 -3.98 16.54 13.92
CA TRP A 248 -2.92 15.56 13.71
C TRP A 248 -2.07 15.34 14.96
N LEU A 249 -1.72 16.42 15.66
CA LEU A 249 -1.01 16.34 16.94
C LEU A 249 -1.85 15.59 17.99
N ALA A 250 -3.14 15.90 18.11
CA ALA A 250 -4.04 15.20 19.04
C ALA A 250 -4.10 13.69 18.72
N PHE A 251 -4.09 13.32 17.44
CA PHE A 251 -4.02 11.92 17.03
C PHE A 251 -2.71 11.24 17.43
N GLN A 252 -1.57 11.91 17.25
CA GLN A 252 -0.25 11.41 17.68
C GLN A 252 -0.19 11.21 19.20
N ILE A 253 -0.68 12.19 19.97
CA ILE A 253 -0.76 12.10 21.44
C ILE A 253 -1.64 10.93 21.87
N MET A 254 -2.80 10.76 21.24
CA MET A 254 -3.70 9.63 21.49
C MET A 254 -3.00 8.27 21.31
N GLN A 255 -2.08 8.13 20.34
CA GLN A 255 -1.30 6.90 20.18
C GLN A 255 -0.31 6.70 21.35
N LEU A 256 0.48 7.72 21.68
CA LEU A 256 1.52 7.66 22.72
C LEU A 256 0.96 7.42 24.12
N GLU A 257 -0.23 7.96 24.40
CA GLU A 257 -0.92 7.81 25.69
C GLU A 257 -1.75 6.51 25.79
N ASN A 258 -1.60 5.58 24.84
CA ASN A 258 -2.38 4.34 24.76
C ASN A 258 -3.91 4.56 24.66
N ARG A 259 -4.33 5.70 24.12
CA ARG A 259 -5.75 6.10 23.99
C ARG A 259 -6.35 5.79 22.61
N LYS A 260 -5.63 5.04 21.78
CA LYS A 260 -6.03 4.69 20.40
C LYS A 260 -7.39 4.00 20.26
N PHE A 261 -7.92 3.41 21.33
CA PHE A 261 -9.27 2.86 21.36
C PHE A 261 -10.38 3.94 21.24
N GLU A 262 -10.04 5.22 21.44
CA GLU A 262 -10.93 6.35 21.20
C GLU A 262 -11.20 6.57 19.69
N ASN A 263 -10.31 6.09 18.82
CA ASN A 263 -10.50 6.16 17.37
C ASN A 263 -11.09 4.85 16.83
N PHE A 264 -12.12 4.98 16.00
CA PHE A 264 -12.87 3.84 15.47
C PHE A 264 -12.02 2.82 14.70
N SER A 265 -11.13 3.28 13.82
CA SER A 265 -10.27 2.40 13.03
C SER A 265 -9.17 1.78 13.89
N CYS A 266 -8.52 2.58 14.73
CA CYS A 266 -7.42 2.12 15.56
C CYS A 266 -7.86 1.15 16.66
N ALA A 267 -9.10 1.27 17.16
CA ALA A 267 -9.65 0.34 18.15
C ALA A 267 -9.72 -1.11 17.66
N HIS A 268 -9.74 -1.32 16.33
CA HIS A 268 -9.90 -2.63 15.69
C HIS A 268 -8.70 -3.01 14.80
N CYS A 269 -7.58 -2.30 14.94
CA CYS A 269 -6.39 -2.48 14.14
C CYS A 269 -5.30 -3.20 14.93
N ASP A 270 -4.61 -4.17 14.33
CA ASP A 270 -3.50 -4.88 14.97
C ASP A 270 -2.17 -4.80 14.21
N ILE A 271 -2.12 -4.03 13.10
CA ILE A 271 -0.92 -3.88 12.26
C ILE A 271 0.31 -3.39 13.03
N TYR A 272 0.10 -2.54 14.04
CA TYR A 272 1.16 -1.97 14.87
C TYR A 272 1.78 -3.00 15.81
N LEU A 273 1.10 -4.13 16.06
CA LEU A 273 1.63 -5.22 16.87
C LEU A 273 2.58 -6.09 16.05
N SER A 274 2.38 -6.23 14.74
CA SER A 274 3.16 -7.14 13.88
C SER A 274 4.61 -6.65 13.67
N ASP A 275 5.61 -7.48 14.00
CA ASP A 275 7.02 -7.20 13.71
C ASP A 275 7.42 -7.42 12.24
N HIS A 276 6.59 -8.12 11.47
CA HIS A 276 6.74 -8.22 10.01
C HIS A 276 6.59 -6.86 9.32
N TYR A 277 5.60 -6.06 9.75
CA TYR A 277 5.15 -4.85 9.07
C TYR A 277 5.54 -3.56 9.76
N THR A 278 5.53 -3.57 11.09
CA THR A 278 5.90 -2.41 11.88
C THR A 278 7.22 -2.76 12.56
N ARG A 279 8.29 -2.01 12.30
CA ARG A 279 9.62 -2.26 12.90
C ARG A 279 9.96 -1.28 14.01
N ASP A 280 9.54 -0.04 13.87
CA ASP A 280 9.82 1.00 14.85
C ASP A 280 9.01 0.77 16.14
N ASN A 281 9.62 1.10 17.27
CA ASN A 281 8.97 1.14 18.57
C ASN A 281 9.20 2.53 19.19
N ILE A 282 8.11 3.25 19.41
CA ILE A 282 8.10 4.61 19.96
C ILE A 282 7.44 4.67 21.34
N ASP A 283 7.24 3.52 21.99
CA ASP A 283 6.65 3.44 23.31
C ASP A 283 7.50 4.20 24.34
N GLY A 284 6.82 4.91 25.25
CA GLY A 284 7.48 5.71 26.28
C GLY A 284 8.09 7.02 25.78
N PHE A 285 7.89 7.39 24.51
CA PHE A 285 8.28 8.71 24.03
C PHE A 285 7.47 9.81 24.76
N PRO A 286 8.14 10.80 25.38
CA PRO A 286 7.47 11.86 26.12
C PRO A 286 6.71 12.81 25.20
N VAL A 287 5.40 12.94 25.40
CA VAL A 287 4.49 13.77 24.59
C VAL A 287 4.95 15.22 24.53
N GLU A 288 5.48 15.77 25.64
CA GLU A 288 5.98 17.13 25.73
C GLU A 288 7.20 17.41 24.85
N LYS A 289 7.87 16.36 24.33
CA LYS A 289 8.99 16.50 23.38
C LYS A 289 8.56 16.40 21.91
N LEU A 290 7.27 16.26 21.60
CA LEU A 290 6.79 16.39 20.23
C LEU A 290 7.04 17.82 19.74
N GLN A 291 8.07 17.97 18.91
CA GLN A 291 8.42 19.24 18.26
C GLN A 291 7.60 19.39 16.97
N ARG A 292 7.30 20.63 16.59
CA ARG A 292 6.73 21.00 15.30
C ARG A 292 7.80 21.61 14.42
#